data_AF-A0A4P5YQM0-F1
#
_entry.id   AF-A0A4P5YQM0-F1
#
_cell.length_a   1.000
_cell.length_b   1.000
_cell.length_c   1.000
_cell.angle_alpha   90.00
_cell.angle_beta   90.00
_cell.angle_gamma   90.00
#
_symmetry.space_group_name_H-M   'P 1'
#
loop_
_entity.id
_entity.type
_entity.pdbx_description
1 polymer ?
#
loop_
_entity_poly.entity_id
_entity_poly.type
_entity_poly.pdbx_seq_one_letter_code
_entity_poly.pdbx_strand_id
1 'polypeptide(L)'
;MKTTGCRRLRWLAVVVLLGVLPRNLPVTLSAQTPKPRADHWLAGTYQYPAVAGGKVGSTAGFELIETDAIAGRLKVYWNSGAAAGSGNVTLFASADTAGHWPARDWRPYPMSFRAGRWEASVPVESVDIPMIFFLRVGDGVGAGARLSAMRTCVPRAAGLEEPSRIFWPYLEGFEDGLMSWRSFGASSGVGPLEIDPLAKQGKASLRVTVPGAGQSVGVATTRVRGWQIVERSATGLRLWMRTRSGAGRVRFTLFANAGGPLEVVMAYDREVTLSDRWQKVDLAFGRFGKGPLAEVDLLALEFSADGAREFLMDELQLLGPWKLEVE
;
A
#
# COMPACT_ATOMS: atom_id res chain seq x y z
N MET A 1 19.52 -45.67 -46.36
CA MET A 1 19.54 -46.98 -45.66
C MET A 1 19.84 -46.69 -44.19
N LYS A 2 18.87 -46.47 -43.30
CA LYS A 2 17.98 -47.41 -42.59
C LYS A 2 18.69 -48.65 -42.03
N THR A 3 18.94 -48.63 -40.71
CA THR A 3 18.76 -49.72 -39.72
C THR A 3 19.06 -49.14 -38.33
N THR A 4 18.09 -48.55 -37.62
CA THR A 4 17.35 -49.15 -36.48
C THR A 4 18.15 -50.14 -35.62
N GLY A 5 18.71 -49.64 -34.51
CA GLY A 5 19.18 -50.42 -33.37
C GLY A 5 18.09 -50.44 -32.27
N CYS A 6 17.76 -51.65 -31.83
CA CYS A 6 16.51 -52.02 -31.20
C CYS A 6 16.58 -51.98 -29.66
N ARG A 7 15.43 -51.66 -29.06
CA ARG A 7 15.13 -51.70 -27.61
C ARG A 7 15.44 -53.07 -26.99
N ARG A 8 16.01 -53.09 -25.79
CA ARG A 8 15.62 -54.08 -24.76
C ARG A 8 15.46 -53.46 -23.37
N LEU A 9 14.25 -53.66 -22.89
CA LEU A 9 13.67 -53.39 -21.59
C LEU A 9 13.83 -54.64 -20.70
N ARG A 10 13.62 -54.46 -19.38
CA ARG A 10 13.49 -55.47 -18.28
C ARG A 10 14.84 -55.73 -17.56
N TRP A 11 14.98 -55.63 -16.25
CA TRP A 11 14.15 -56.14 -15.14
C TRP A 11 14.36 -55.31 -13.86
N LEU A 12 13.30 -54.82 -13.22
CA LEU A 12 12.83 -55.21 -11.87
C LEU A 12 13.91 -55.61 -10.85
N ALA A 13 14.14 -54.74 -9.86
CA ALA A 13 14.52 -55.13 -8.51
C ALA A 13 13.73 -54.28 -7.51
N VAL A 14 12.49 -54.71 -7.25
CA VAL A 14 11.72 -54.30 -6.08
C VAL A 14 12.33 -55.04 -4.90
N VAL A 15 13.18 -54.37 -4.12
CA VAL A 15 13.59 -54.87 -2.81
C VAL A 15 12.67 -54.24 -1.77
N VAL A 16 11.76 -55.08 -1.31
CA VAL A 16 10.95 -54.87 -0.10
C VAL A 16 11.91 -54.79 1.09
N LEU A 17 12.12 -53.59 1.63
CA LEU A 17 12.69 -53.41 2.97
C LEU A 17 11.56 -53.05 3.94
N LEU A 18 10.81 -54.08 4.30
CA LEU A 18 9.89 -54.07 5.43
C LEU A 18 10.69 -54.48 6.68
N GLY A 19 10.78 -53.56 7.64
CA GLY A 19 11.03 -53.92 9.04
C GLY A 19 12.38 -53.50 9.60
N VAL A 20 12.49 -52.24 10.05
CA VAL A 20 12.93 -51.88 11.42
C VAL A 20 12.28 -50.52 11.75
N LEU A 21 11.14 -50.55 12.44
CA LEU A 21 10.56 -49.36 13.08
C LEU A 21 11.20 -49.20 14.46
N PRO A 22 12.00 -48.16 14.74
CA PRO A 22 12.28 -47.77 16.12
C PRO A 22 11.00 -47.18 16.73
N ARG A 23 10.33 -47.97 17.57
CA ARG A 23 9.11 -47.64 18.33
C ARG A 23 9.30 -46.62 19.47
N ASN A 24 10.27 -45.71 19.39
CA ASN A 24 10.52 -44.70 20.42
C ASN A 24 11.04 -43.38 19.81
N LEU A 25 10.30 -42.82 18.85
CA LEU A 25 10.41 -41.39 18.59
C LEU A 25 9.54 -40.68 19.63
N PRO A 26 10.09 -39.85 20.53
CA PRO A 26 9.25 -38.95 21.29
C PRO A 26 8.46 -38.14 20.27
N VAL A 27 7.12 -38.24 20.34
CA VAL A 27 6.25 -37.22 19.78
C VAL A 27 6.60 -35.97 20.56
N THR A 28 7.60 -35.21 20.08
CA THR A 28 7.65 -33.79 20.34
C THR A 28 6.35 -33.27 19.77
N LEU A 29 5.34 -33.14 20.65
CA LEU A 29 4.30 -32.15 20.50
C LEU A 29 5.02 -30.91 19.98
N SER A 30 4.89 -30.66 18.69
CA SER A 30 5.32 -29.40 18.10
C SER A 30 4.63 -28.37 18.97
N ALA A 31 5.42 -27.68 19.80
CA ALA A 31 4.91 -26.62 20.65
C ALA A 31 4.09 -25.75 19.72
N GLN A 32 2.77 -25.72 19.94
CA GLN A 32 1.89 -24.88 19.14
C GLN A 32 2.48 -23.49 19.27
N THR A 33 3.11 -23.00 18.21
CA THR A 33 3.60 -21.63 18.15
C THR A 33 2.41 -20.80 18.56
N PRO A 34 2.49 -20.04 19.68
CA PRO A 34 1.31 -19.37 20.23
C PRO A 34 0.68 -18.57 19.10
N LYS A 35 -0.61 -18.83 18.83
CA LYS A 35 -1.35 -18.15 17.78
C LYS A 35 -1.10 -16.64 18.00
N PRO A 36 -0.55 -15.91 17.02
CA PRO A 36 -0.20 -14.52 17.22
C PRO A 36 -1.44 -13.79 17.72
N ARG A 37 -1.27 -12.97 18.77
CA ARG A 37 -2.37 -12.15 19.27
C ARG A 37 -2.91 -11.33 18.12
N ALA A 38 -4.22 -11.46 17.88
CA ALA A 38 -4.89 -10.82 16.76
C ALA A 38 -4.64 -9.32 16.74
N ASP A 39 -4.60 -8.68 17.90
CA ASP A 39 -4.31 -7.26 18.11
C ASP A 39 -3.34 -7.08 19.29
N HIS A 40 -2.31 -6.26 19.09
CA HIS A 40 -1.35 -5.91 20.13
C HIS A 40 -0.65 -4.58 19.84
N TRP A 41 -0.04 -3.99 20.88
CA TRP A 41 0.81 -2.81 20.73
C TRP A 41 2.04 -3.16 19.89
N LEU A 42 2.34 -2.30 18.92
CA LEU A 42 3.53 -2.44 18.09
C LEU A 42 4.78 -2.17 18.95
N ALA A 43 5.68 -3.14 19.02
CA ALA A 43 6.95 -3.01 19.72
C ALA A 43 8.04 -2.39 18.80
N GLY A 44 9.04 -1.75 19.41
CA GLY A 44 10.19 -1.19 18.69
C GLY A 44 10.02 0.27 18.26
N THR A 45 10.90 0.72 17.38
CA THR A 45 10.90 2.10 16.86
C THR A 45 9.97 2.21 15.66
N TYR A 46 9.06 3.19 15.71
CA TYR A 46 8.15 3.51 14.63
C TYR A 46 8.01 5.03 14.49
N GLN A 47 7.58 5.48 13.31
CA GLN A 47 7.37 6.90 13.02
C GLN A 47 5.91 7.13 12.64
N TYR A 48 5.30 8.13 13.27
CA TYR A 48 3.97 8.61 12.90
C TYR A 48 4.05 9.41 11.60
N PRO A 49 2.99 9.40 10.77
CA PRO A 49 2.93 10.26 9.60
C PRO A 49 2.98 11.72 10.03
N ALA A 50 3.74 12.54 9.29
CA ALA A 50 3.86 13.97 9.58
C ALA A 50 2.49 14.67 9.67
N VAL A 51 1.52 14.21 8.86
CA VAL A 51 0.14 14.74 8.81
C VAL A 51 -0.62 14.58 10.14
N ALA A 52 -0.27 13.59 10.96
CA ALA A 52 -0.95 13.40 12.24
C ALA A 52 -0.60 14.54 13.22
N GLY A 53 0.60 15.10 13.13
CA GLY A 53 1.16 16.03 14.11
C GLY A 53 1.19 15.43 15.53
N GLY A 54 1.78 16.13 16.48
CA GLY A 54 1.69 15.78 17.91
C GLY A 54 2.94 15.12 18.53
N LYS A 55 2.84 14.86 19.84
CA LYS A 55 3.89 14.25 20.67
C LYS A 55 3.96 12.73 20.46
N VAL A 56 5.05 12.11 20.93
CA VAL A 56 5.21 10.64 20.98
C VAL A 56 3.94 10.00 21.55
N GLY A 57 3.41 9.00 20.86
CA GLY A 57 2.16 8.34 21.28
C GLY A 57 2.30 7.65 22.63
N SER A 58 1.18 7.56 23.36
CA SER A 58 1.10 6.93 24.68
C SER A 58 0.07 5.82 24.69
N THR A 59 0.26 4.82 25.54
CA THR A 59 -0.78 3.84 25.86
C THR A 59 -1.78 4.40 26.88
N ALA A 60 -1.37 5.42 27.66
CA ALA A 60 -2.19 5.98 28.74
C ALA A 60 -3.42 6.73 28.21
N GLY A 61 -4.60 6.32 28.64
CA GLY A 61 -5.90 6.80 28.15
C GLY A 61 -6.36 6.15 26.83
N PHE A 62 -5.58 5.19 26.30
CA PHE A 62 -5.85 4.45 25.08
C PHE A 62 -5.86 2.93 25.31
N GLU A 63 -5.96 2.50 26.56
CA GLU A 63 -5.89 1.10 26.97
C GLU A 63 -7.08 0.30 26.45
N LEU A 64 -8.23 0.95 26.31
CA LEU A 64 -9.50 0.37 25.85
C LEU A 64 -9.70 0.54 24.34
N ILE A 65 -8.60 0.51 23.57
CA ILE A 65 -8.65 0.33 22.12
C ILE A 65 -8.77 -1.16 21.83
N GLU A 66 -9.75 -1.51 21.01
CA GLU A 66 -10.04 -2.89 20.61
C GLU A 66 -10.31 -2.96 19.11
N THR A 67 -10.07 -4.12 18.52
CA THR A 67 -10.41 -4.40 17.13
C THR A 67 -11.27 -5.64 17.00
N ASP A 68 -12.18 -5.63 16.04
CA ASP A 68 -13.07 -6.74 15.73
C ASP A 68 -13.17 -6.94 14.21
N ALA A 69 -13.34 -8.18 13.78
CA ALA A 69 -13.46 -8.57 12.38
C ALA A 69 -14.95 -8.65 12.00
N ILE A 70 -15.42 -7.75 11.14
CA ILE A 70 -16.84 -7.71 10.74
C ILE A 70 -16.96 -7.52 9.22
N ALA A 71 -17.53 -8.52 8.54
CA ALA A 71 -17.94 -8.43 7.13
C ALA A 71 -16.87 -7.87 6.17
N GLY A 72 -15.65 -8.43 6.21
CA GLY A 72 -14.55 -7.99 5.33
C GLY A 72 -13.91 -6.66 5.75
N ARG A 73 -14.23 -6.15 6.94
CA ARG A 73 -13.66 -4.93 7.51
C ARG A 73 -13.11 -5.19 8.91
N LEU A 74 -12.09 -4.43 9.26
CA LEU A 74 -11.60 -4.35 10.64
C LEU A 74 -12.27 -3.16 11.31
N LYS A 75 -13.11 -3.42 12.32
CA LYS A 75 -13.74 -2.38 13.12
C LYS A 75 -12.88 -2.07 14.33
N VAL A 76 -12.49 -0.81 14.48
CA VAL A 76 -11.69 -0.34 15.60
C VAL A 76 -12.58 0.45 16.54
N TYR A 77 -12.51 0.11 17.82
CA TYR A 77 -13.27 0.74 18.90
C TYR A 77 -12.34 1.43 19.88
N TRP A 78 -12.81 2.51 20.47
CA TRP A 78 -12.18 3.10 21.64
C TRP A 78 -13.22 3.49 22.67
N ASN A 79 -13.22 2.77 23.78
CA ASN A 79 -14.12 2.98 24.90
C ASN A 79 -13.46 3.87 25.96
N SER A 80 -13.20 5.14 25.60
CA SER A 80 -12.76 6.12 26.58
C SER A 80 -13.96 6.56 27.40
N GLY A 81 -14.07 6.08 28.64
CA GLY A 81 -15.12 6.46 29.60
C GLY A 81 -15.24 7.96 29.92
N ALA A 82 -14.43 8.82 29.28
CA ALA A 82 -14.39 10.27 29.46
C ALA A 82 -14.78 11.10 28.21
N ALA A 83 -15.30 10.49 27.14
CA ALA A 83 -15.19 11.08 25.79
C ALA A 83 -16.50 11.50 25.09
N ALA A 84 -17.49 11.99 25.83
CA ALA A 84 -18.57 12.75 25.19
C ALA A 84 -18.14 14.17 24.78
N GLY A 85 -17.03 14.68 25.34
CA GLY A 85 -16.50 16.03 25.10
C GLY A 85 -15.11 16.11 24.46
N SER A 86 -14.52 14.97 24.08
CA SER A 86 -13.27 14.98 23.30
C SER A 86 -13.56 15.45 21.88
N GLY A 87 -12.74 16.37 21.36
CA GLY A 87 -12.82 16.87 19.98
C GLY A 87 -12.65 15.78 18.92
N ASN A 88 -12.30 16.15 17.68
CA ASN A 88 -12.27 15.21 16.56
C ASN A 88 -11.35 13.99 16.84
N VAL A 89 -11.88 12.78 16.65
CA VAL A 89 -11.14 11.51 16.75
C VAL A 89 -10.95 10.92 15.36
N THR A 90 -9.71 10.63 15.00
CA THR A 90 -9.35 10.05 13.71
C THR A 90 -8.48 8.82 13.93
N LEU A 91 -8.87 7.70 13.32
CA LEU A 91 -8.05 6.52 13.20
C LEU A 91 -7.13 6.66 11.98
N PHE A 92 -5.84 6.54 12.16
CA PHE A 92 -4.90 6.39 11.04
C PHE A 92 -4.57 4.91 10.92
N ALA A 93 -4.70 4.34 9.73
CA ALA A 93 -4.40 2.94 9.47
C ALA A 93 -3.63 2.75 8.17
N SER A 94 -2.85 1.67 8.09
CA SER A 94 -2.08 1.27 6.91
C SER A 94 -1.90 -0.23 6.87
N ALA A 95 -2.11 -0.83 5.71
CA ALA A 95 -1.89 -2.26 5.47
C ALA A 95 -0.43 -2.50 5.06
N ASP A 96 0.36 -3.05 5.97
CA ASP A 96 1.72 -3.51 5.70
C ASP A 96 2.29 -4.35 6.85
N THR A 97 3.45 -4.93 6.61
CA THR A 97 4.27 -5.54 7.65
C THR A 97 4.66 -4.54 8.76
N ALA A 98 4.79 -5.09 9.97
CA ALA A 98 5.33 -4.38 11.12
C ALA A 98 6.79 -3.98 10.87
N GLY A 99 7.13 -2.72 11.17
CA GLY A 99 8.50 -2.22 11.03
C GLY A 99 8.58 -0.70 10.87
N HIS A 100 9.81 -0.22 10.74
CA HIS A 100 10.09 1.19 10.46
C HIS A 100 10.09 1.43 8.94
N TRP A 101 9.01 2.06 8.46
CA TRP A 101 8.80 2.32 7.04
C TRP A 101 8.45 3.79 6.86
N PRO A 102 9.40 4.64 6.44
CA PRO A 102 9.15 6.07 6.20
C PRO A 102 8.07 6.30 5.13
N ALA A 103 8.05 5.47 4.09
CA ALA A 103 7.06 5.54 3.02
C ALA A 103 5.87 4.61 3.26
N ARG A 104 5.16 4.78 4.38
CA ARG A 104 3.94 4.02 4.67
C ARG A 104 2.68 4.70 4.13
N ASP A 105 1.77 3.93 3.56
CA ASP A 105 0.49 4.42 3.04
C ASP A 105 -0.55 4.61 4.16
N TRP A 106 -0.45 5.74 4.86
CA TRP A 106 -1.36 6.07 5.95
C TRP A 106 -2.68 6.64 5.43
N ARG A 107 -3.79 6.07 5.91
CA ARG A 107 -5.15 6.52 5.59
C ARG A 107 -5.89 6.96 6.85
N PRO A 108 -6.50 8.16 6.85
CA PRO A 108 -7.34 8.62 7.93
C PRO A 108 -8.77 8.10 7.80
N TYR A 109 -9.33 7.68 8.91
CA TYR A 109 -10.71 7.24 9.05
C TYR A 109 -11.33 8.00 10.23
N PRO A 110 -12.18 9.01 9.97
CA PRO A 110 -12.90 9.71 11.04
C PRO A 110 -13.71 8.71 11.86
N MET A 111 -13.56 8.76 13.19
CA MET A 111 -14.34 7.90 14.08
C MET A 111 -15.67 8.58 14.41
N SER A 112 -16.72 7.78 14.57
CA SER A 112 -18.03 8.25 15.04
C SER A 112 -18.27 7.80 16.47
N PHE A 113 -18.78 8.69 17.33
CA PHE A 113 -19.19 8.31 18.67
C PHE A 113 -20.59 7.71 18.66
N ARG A 114 -20.72 6.43 19.03
CA ARG A 114 -21.99 5.67 19.05
C ARG A 114 -22.01 4.70 20.22
N ALA A 115 -23.15 4.59 20.89
CA ALA A 115 -23.35 3.66 22.01
C ALA A 115 -22.23 3.72 23.07
N GLY A 116 -21.77 4.92 23.40
CA GLY A 116 -20.75 5.13 24.44
C GLY A 116 -19.30 4.87 24.01
N ARG A 117 -19.03 4.61 22.73
CA ARG A 117 -17.67 4.38 22.20
C ARG A 117 -17.42 5.07 20.87
N TRP A 118 -16.17 5.38 20.60
CA TRP A 118 -15.75 5.80 19.26
C TRP A 118 -15.55 4.56 18.39
N GLU A 119 -16.02 4.61 17.15
CA GLU A 119 -15.84 3.52 16.19
C GLU A 119 -15.49 4.01 14.78
N ALA A 120 -14.61 3.28 14.11
CA ALA A 120 -14.34 3.40 12.67
C ALA A 120 -14.20 2.01 12.05
N SER A 121 -14.53 1.88 10.77
CA SER A 121 -14.35 0.65 10.00
C SER A 121 -13.29 0.85 8.92
N VAL A 122 -12.23 0.04 8.98
CA VAL A 122 -11.13 0.04 8.02
C VAL A 122 -11.35 -1.09 7.01
N PRO A 123 -11.33 -0.81 5.70
CA PRO A 123 -11.37 -1.87 4.70
C PRO A 123 -10.12 -2.75 4.79
N VAL A 124 -10.30 -4.06 4.66
CA VAL A 124 -9.19 -5.02 4.63
C VAL A 124 -9.00 -5.50 3.19
N GLU A 125 -7.91 -5.08 2.56
CA GLU A 125 -7.57 -5.46 1.18
C GLU A 125 -7.00 -6.90 1.10
N SER A 126 -6.37 -7.37 2.18
CA SER A 126 -5.82 -8.71 2.32
C SER A 126 -5.84 -9.14 3.79
N VAL A 127 -6.26 -10.39 4.05
CA VAL A 127 -6.34 -10.92 5.42
C VAL A 127 -5.00 -11.35 5.99
N ASP A 128 -4.02 -11.55 5.11
CA ASP A 128 -2.67 -11.99 5.46
C ASP A 128 -1.70 -10.82 5.69
N ILE A 129 -2.12 -9.61 5.32
CA ILE A 129 -1.35 -8.39 5.54
C ILE A 129 -1.80 -7.74 6.85
N PRO A 130 -0.87 -7.49 7.79
CA PRO A 130 -1.20 -6.79 9.02
C PRO A 130 -1.73 -5.38 8.76
N MET A 131 -2.66 -4.95 9.60
CA MET A 131 -3.13 -3.57 9.67
C MET A 131 -2.42 -2.89 10.84
N ILE A 132 -1.65 -1.84 10.55
CA ILE A 132 -1.03 -1.00 11.57
C ILE A 132 -1.85 0.26 11.72
N PHE A 133 -2.16 0.64 12.95
CA PHE A 133 -3.02 1.79 13.19
C PHE A 133 -2.75 2.49 14.51
N PHE A 134 -3.22 3.73 14.63
CA PHE A 134 -3.22 4.51 15.86
C PHE A 134 -4.36 5.53 15.85
N LEU A 135 -4.72 6.04 17.02
CA LEU A 135 -5.72 7.09 17.18
C LEU A 135 -5.05 8.44 17.34
N ARG A 136 -5.64 9.45 16.70
CA ARG A 136 -5.38 10.87 16.93
C ARG A 136 -6.64 11.50 17.52
N VAL A 137 -6.49 12.14 18.68
CA VAL A 137 -7.58 12.82 19.39
C VAL A 137 -7.24 14.30 19.52
N GLY A 138 -8.16 15.16 19.06
CA GLY A 138 -8.07 16.61 19.21
C GLY A 138 -8.18 17.37 17.90
N ASP A 139 -8.47 18.66 18.03
CA ASP A 139 -8.72 19.55 16.90
C ASP A 139 -7.40 20.10 16.34
N GLY A 140 -7.22 19.96 15.03
CA GLY A 140 -6.07 20.53 14.29
C GLY A 140 -4.73 19.78 14.41
N VAL A 141 -3.90 19.90 13.37
CA VAL A 141 -2.54 19.33 13.35
C VAL A 141 -1.65 20.17 14.28
N GLY A 142 -1.13 19.61 15.39
CA GLY A 142 -0.28 20.37 16.31
C GLY A 142 -0.14 19.82 17.73
N ALA A 143 0.41 20.65 18.63
CA ALA A 143 0.85 20.29 19.99
C ALA A 143 -0.27 19.89 20.97
N GLY A 144 -1.54 20.12 20.61
CA GLY A 144 -2.72 19.72 21.39
C GLY A 144 -3.27 18.34 21.03
N ALA A 145 -2.85 17.75 19.91
CA ALA A 145 -3.30 16.42 19.49
C ALA A 145 -2.63 15.33 20.32
N ARG A 146 -3.43 14.40 20.84
CA ARG A 146 -2.95 13.21 21.54
C ARG A 146 -2.95 12.02 20.59
N LEU A 147 -1.82 11.34 20.52
CA LEU A 147 -1.67 10.11 19.74
C LEU A 147 -1.66 8.89 20.66
N SER A 148 -2.35 7.83 20.28
CA SER A 148 -2.14 6.52 20.89
C SER A 148 -0.81 5.94 20.44
N ALA A 149 -0.21 5.03 21.23
CA ALA A 149 0.79 4.11 20.71
C ALA A 149 0.26 3.37 19.47
N MET A 150 1.16 2.96 18.57
CA MET A 150 0.75 2.19 17.40
C MET A 150 0.34 0.78 17.81
N ARG A 151 -0.66 0.25 17.11
CA ARG A 151 -1.14 -1.13 17.23
C ARG A 151 -0.97 -1.83 15.91
N THR A 152 -0.85 -3.14 15.99
CA THR A 152 -0.92 -4.02 14.82
C THR A 152 -2.02 -5.04 15.05
N CYS A 153 -2.86 -5.19 14.03
CA CYS A 153 -3.86 -6.23 13.98
C CYS A 153 -3.62 -7.12 12.77
N VAL A 154 -3.61 -8.44 12.95
CA VAL A 154 -3.54 -9.41 11.86
C VAL A 154 -4.97 -9.85 11.54
N PRO A 155 -5.57 -9.43 10.40
CA PRO A 155 -7.00 -9.62 10.15
C PRO A 155 -7.44 -11.09 10.20
N ARG A 156 -6.65 -12.01 9.63
CA ARG A 156 -6.95 -13.46 9.71
C ARG A 156 -6.95 -13.97 11.15
N ALA A 157 -6.02 -13.51 11.98
CA ALA A 157 -5.98 -13.91 13.39
C ALA A 157 -7.17 -13.33 14.18
N ALA A 158 -7.68 -12.17 13.76
CA ALA A 158 -8.91 -11.55 14.29
C ALA A 158 -10.20 -12.25 13.81
N GLY A 159 -10.10 -13.28 12.96
CA GLY A 159 -11.25 -14.04 12.47
C GLY A 159 -11.83 -13.55 11.15
N LEU A 160 -11.15 -12.63 10.45
CA LEU A 160 -11.58 -12.22 9.12
C LEU A 160 -11.29 -13.34 8.11
N GLU A 161 -12.32 -13.77 7.40
CA GLU A 161 -12.20 -14.71 6.29
C GLU A 161 -11.79 -13.97 5.01
N GLU A 162 -11.26 -14.72 4.05
CA GLU A 162 -10.93 -14.16 2.74
C GLU A 162 -12.16 -13.52 2.10
N PRO A 163 -12.03 -12.31 1.53
CA PRO A 163 -13.14 -11.67 0.85
C PRO A 163 -13.66 -12.58 -0.27
N SER A 164 -14.97 -12.83 -0.30
CA SER A 164 -15.63 -13.54 -1.39
C SER A 164 -15.70 -12.72 -2.70
N ARG A 165 -15.26 -11.46 -2.67
CA ARG A 165 -15.29 -10.55 -3.82
C ARG A 165 -14.06 -10.72 -4.70
N ILE A 166 -14.27 -10.54 -6.00
CA ILE A 166 -13.20 -10.47 -6.99
C ILE A 166 -12.27 -9.31 -6.65
N PHE A 167 -10.96 -9.56 -6.71
CA PHE A 167 -9.93 -8.54 -6.54
C PHE A 167 -10.16 -7.37 -7.52
N TRP A 168 -10.14 -6.16 -7.00
CA TRP A 168 -10.30 -4.94 -7.79
C TRP A 168 -8.92 -4.25 -7.91
N PRO A 169 -8.34 -4.14 -9.13
CA PRO A 169 -6.96 -3.69 -9.32
C PRO A 169 -6.77 -2.18 -9.15
N TYR A 170 -7.85 -1.44 -8.97
CA TYR A 170 -7.84 0.01 -8.83
C TYR A 170 -7.19 0.46 -7.53
N LEU A 171 -6.31 1.45 -7.60
CA LEU A 171 -5.55 1.97 -6.47
C LEU A 171 -5.92 3.41 -6.11
N GLU A 172 -6.16 4.26 -7.11
CA GLU A 172 -6.40 5.69 -6.95
C GLU A 172 -7.08 6.32 -8.18
N GLY A 173 -8.03 7.23 -7.93
CA GLY A 173 -8.61 8.14 -8.92
C GLY A 173 -9.02 9.46 -8.30
N PHE A 174 -8.38 9.83 -7.17
CA PHE A 174 -8.36 11.18 -6.62
C PHE A 174 -9.68 11.71 -6.03
N GLU A 175 -10.72 10.88 -5.99
CA GLU A 175 -12.02 11.21 -5.38
C GLU A 175 -11.92 11.49 -3.87
N ASP A 176 -10.98 10.82 -3.18
CA ASP A 176 -10.73 10.99 -1.75
C ASP A 176 -9.59 12.00 -1.46
N GLY A 177 -9.13 12.72 -2.48
CA GLY A 177 -8.08 13.74 -2.38
C GLY A 177 -6.65 13.20 -2.54
N LEU A 178 -5.68 13.89 -1.91
CA LEU A 178 -4.24 13.74 -2.19
C LEU A 178 -3.46 13.14 -1.01
N MET A 179 -4.11 12.49 -0.05
CA MET A 179 -3.46 12.05 1.20
C MET A 179 -2.23 11.18 0.96
N SER A 180 -2.29 10.32 -0.06
CA SER A 180 -1.21 9.38 -0.42
C SER A 180 -0.24 9.96 -1.45
N TRP A 181 -0.36 11.25 -1.77
CA TRP A 181 0.41 11.94 -2.82
C TRP A 181 1.14 13.13 -2.25
N ARG A 182 2.38 13.34 -2.69
CA ARG A 182 3.21 14.47 -2.25
C ARG A 182 4.17 14.90 -3.32
N SER A 183 4.60 16.16 -3.27
CA SER A 183 5.77 16.61 -4.01
C SER A 183 6.99 15.79 -3.60
N PHE A 184 7.87 15.52 -4.55
CA PHE A 184 9.03 14.64 -4.38
C PHE A 184 10.25 15.22 -5.09
N GLY A 185 11.40 15.19 -4.42
CA GLY A 185 12.65 15.77 -4.95
C GLY A 185 12.79 17.29 -4.70
N ALA A 186 13.92 17.84 -5.17
CA ALA A 186 14.34 19.22 -4.92
C ALA A 186 13.99 20.13 -6.11
N SER A 187 12.74 20.55 -6.21
CA SER A 187 12.33 21.60 -7.15
C SER A 187 11.78 22.79 -6.36
N SER A 188 12.63 23.82 -6.20
CA SER A 188 12.24 25.07 -5.55
C SER A 188 11.15 25.77 -6.36
N GLY A 189 10.03 26.13 -5.72
CA GLY A 189 8.94 26.88 -6.37
C GLY A 189 7.79 26.04 -6.92
N VAL A 190 7.75 24.73 -6.64
CA VAL A 190 6.58 23.90 -6.92
C VAL A 190 5.52 24.17 -5.85
N GLY A 191 4.34 24.64 -6.29
CA GLY A 191 3.17 24.80 -5.42
C GLY A 191 2.70 23.45 -4.85
N PRO A 192 1.72 23.46 -3.92
CA PRO A 192 1.11 22.21 -3.47
C PRO A 192 0.52 21.42 -4.66
N LEU A 193 0.42 20.11 -4.52
CA LEU A 193 -0.35 19.29 -5.45
C LEU A 193 -1.83 19.66 -5.35
N GLU A 194 -2.54 19.60 -6.48
CA GLU A 194 -3.92 20.05 -6.57
C GLU A 194 -4.82 19.01 -7.23
N ILE A 195 -6.11 19.06 -6.89
CA ILE A 195 -7.15 18.27 -7.54
C ILE A 195 -7.81 19.11 -8.63
N ASP A 196 -8.09 18.46 -9.76
CA ASP A 196 -8.73 19.08 -10.91
C ASP A 196 -10.03 18.36 -11.31
N PRO A 197 -11.11 19.08 -11.62
CA PRO A 197 -12.37 18.46 -12.06
C PRO A 197 -12.31 17.86 -13.46
N LEU A 198 -11.29 18.17 -14.28
CA LEU A 198 -11.11 17.57 -15.59
C LEU A 198 -10.52 16.16 -15.45
N ALA A 199 -11.37 15.19 -15.12
CA ALA A 199 -10.99 13.80 -14.90
C ALA A 199 -11.14 12.91 -16.15
N LYS A 200 -10.50 11.74 -16.14
CA LYS A 200 -10.72 10.69 -17.15
C LYS A 200 -11.95 9.86 -16.79
N GLN A 201 -12.14 9.57 -15.51
CA GLN A 201 -13.34 8.97 -14.91
C GLN A 201 -13.67 9.68 -13.60
N GLY A 202 -14.89 9.56 -13.10
CA GLY A 202 -15.28 10.22 -11.85
C GLY A 202 -15.34 11.75 -11.97
N LYS A 203 -14.84 12.44 -10.95
CA LYS A 203 -14.96 13.89 -10.74
C LYS A 203 -13.62 14.57 -10.41
N ALA A 204 -12.55 13.80 -10.19
CA ALA A 204 -11.27 14.34 -9.76
C ALA A 204 -10.11 13.72 -10.54
N SER A 205 -9.06 14.51 -10.75
CA SER A 205 -7.76 14.04 -11.22
C SER A 205 -6.65 14.81 -10.50
N LEU A 206 -5.45 14.24 -10.47
CA LEU A 206 -4.28 14.96 -9.97
C LEU A 206 -3.81 15.98 -11.01
N ARG A 207 -3.61 17.23 -10.58
CA ARG A 207 -2.92 18.26 -11.34
C ARG A 207 -1.49 18.46 -10.85
N VAL A 208 -0.56 18.46 -11.80
CA VAL A 208 0.86 18.78 -11.57
C VAL A 208 1.28 19.91 -12.50
N THR A 209 1.83 20.98 -11.93
CA THR A 209 2.25 22.16 -12.69
C THR A 209 3.78 22.25 -12.75
N VAL A 210 4.32 22.16 -13.95
CA VAL A 210 5.73 22.48 -14.26
C VAL A 210 5.84 23.99 -14.53
N PRO A 211 6.64 24.76 -13.77
CA PRO A 211 6.59 26.23 -13.83
C PRO A 211 7.23 26.84 -15.07
N GLY A 212 8.20 26.16 -15.70
CA GLY A 212 8.94 26.73 -16.82
C GLY A 212 9.92 25.78 -17.50
N ALA A 213 10.57 26.29 -18.55
CA ALA A 213 11.52 25.53 -19.36
C ALA A 213 12.73 25.07 -18.55
N GLY A 214 13.13 23.81 -18.75
CA GLY A 214 14.30 23.22 -18.07
C GLY A 214 14.07 22.85 -16.59
N GLN A 215 12.84 23.00 -16.08
CA GLN A 215 12.47 22.53 -14.76
C GLN A 215 11.77 21.17 -14.84
N SER A 216 12.01 20.33 -13.85
CA SER A 216 11.23 19.13 -13.60
C SER A 216 10.52 19.23 -12.26
N VAL A 217 9.37 18.57 -12.17
CA VAL A 217 8.57 18.49 -10.95
C VAL A 217 8.36 17.02 -10.62
N GLY A 218 8.87 16.60 -9.46
CA GLY A 218 8.65 15.27 -8.95
C GLY A 218 7.40 15.22 -8.06
N VAL A 219 6.61 14.18 -8.22
CA VAL A 219 5.54 13.80 -7.28
C VAL A 219 5.69 12.32 -6.95
N ALA A 220 5.20 11.88 -5.80
CA ALA A 220 5.26 10.48 -5.42
C ALA A 220 4.01 10.03 -4.69
N THR A 221 3.73 8.73 -4.77
CA THR A 221 2.63 8.06 -4.08
C THR A 221 3.06 6.81 -3.33
N THR A 222 2.47 6.60 -2.16
CA THR A 222 2.60 5.37 -1.36
C THR A 222 1.56 4.31 -1.69
N ARG A 223 0.63 4.58 -2.62
CA ARG A 223 -0.48 3.65 -2.97
C ARG A 223 -0.03 2.36 -3.64
N VAL A 224 1.14 2.35 -4.26
CA VAL A 224 1.72 1.16 -4.88
C VAL A 224 2.54 0.41 -3.84
N ARG A 225 2.04 -0.75 -3.38
CA ARG A 225 2.72 -1.59 -2.38
C ARG A 225 3.24 -2.89 -3.00
N GLY A 226 4.43 -3.29 -2.59
CA GLY A 226 5.08 -4.51 -3.04
C GLY A 226 4.34 -5.76 -2.63
N TRP A 227 3.71 -5.77 -1.46
CA TRP A 227 2.83 -6.86 -1.05
C TRP A 227 1.65 -7.04 -2.00
N GLN A 228 1.06 -5.95 -2.52
CA GLN A 228 -0.03 -6.03 -3.51
C GLN A 228 0.49 -6.63 -4.83
N ILE A 229 1.70 -6.23 -5.24
CA ILE A 229 2.34 -6.75 -6.45
C ILE A 229 2.53 -8.27 -6.35
N VAL A 230 3.08 -8.74 -5.23
CA VAL A 230 3.39 -10.16 -5.02
C VAL A 230 2.13 -11.00 -4.80
N GLU A 231 1.28 -10.62 -3.85
CA GLU A 231 0.09 -11.41 -3.48
C GLU A 231 -0.85 -11.56 -4.68
N ARG A 232 -0.97 -10.53 -5.51
CA ARG A 232 -1.88 -10.54 -6.65
C ARG A 232 -1.22 -11.10 -7.92
N SER A 233 0.10 -11.24 -7.97
CA SER A 233 0.86 -11.50 -9.19
C SER A 233 0.68 -10.40 -10.25
N ALA A 234 0.77 -9.15 -9.82
CA ALA A 234 0.69 -8.00 -10.72
C ALA A 234 1.92 -7.95 -11.65
N THR A 235 1.71 -7.59 -12.91
CA THR A 235 2.74 -7.51 -13.95
C THR A 235 3.13 -6.07 -14.29
N GLY A 236 2.38 -5.09 -13.80
CA GLY A 236 2.67 -3.68 -14.02
C GLY A 236 1.64 -2.74 -13.39
N LEU A 237 1.69 -1.48 -13.82
CA LEU A 237 0.76 -0.42 -13.46
C LEU A 237 0.11 0.16 -14.73
N ARG A 238 -1.11 0.66 -14.59
CA ARG A 238 -1.81 1.45 -15.60
C ARG A 238 -2.25 2.77 -14.99
N LEU A 239 -2.12 3.84 -15.74
CA LEU A 239 -2.67 5.15 -15.40
C LEU A 239 -3.07 5.90 -16.67
N TRP A 240 -4.00 6.83 -16.53
CA TRP A 240 -4.37 7.75 -17.60
C TRP A 240 -3.68 9.09 -17.35
N MET A 241 -3.09 9.66 -18.41
CA MET A 241 -2.35 10.91 -18.32
C MET A 241 -2.61 11.80 -19.52
N ARG A 242 -2.51 13.12 -19.32
CA ARG A 242 -2.46 14.11 -20.40
C ARG A 242 -1.76 15.38 -19.94
N THR A 243 -1.41 16.23 -20.89
CA THR A 243 -1.23 17.65 -20.62
C THR A 243 -2.56 18.39 -20.81
N ARG A 244 -2.69 19.59 -20.24
CA ARG A 244 -3.80 20.49 -20.62
C ARG A 244 -3.64 21.06 -22.03
N SER A 245 -2.41 21.28 -22.45
CA SER A 245 -2.04 21.82 -23.76
C SER A 245 -0.64 21.36 -24.13
N GLY A 246 -0.29 21.36 -25.41
CA GLY A 246 1.06 21.07 -25.91
C GLY A 246 1.62 19.70 -25.47
N ALA A 247 2.94 19.54 -25.52
CA ALA A 247 3.62 18.30 -25.16
C ALA A 247 4.34 18.39 -23.81
N GLY A 248 4.56 17.23 -23.20
CA GLY A 248 5.33 17.07 -21.97
C GLY A 248 5.87 15.64 -21.86
N ARG A 249 6.76 15.40 -20.89
CA ARG A 249 7.40 14.11 -20.67
C ARG A 249 7.29 13.71 -19.20
N VAL A 250 7.18 12.41 -18.95
CA VAL A 250 7.13 11.83 -17.60
C VAL A 250 8.12 10.68 -17.49
N ARG A 251 8.92 10.67 -16.41
CA ARG A 251 9.71 9.52 -15.98
C ARG A 251 9.06 8.87 -14.77
N PHE A 252 9.20 7.56 -14.68
CA PHE A 252 8.66 6.77 -13.57
C PHE A 252 9.79 6.06 -12.83
N THR A 253 9.72 6.06 -11.50
CA THR A 253 10.68 5.38 -10.65
C THR A 253 9.96 4.66 -9.53
N LEU A 254 10.25 3.39 -9.34
CA LEU A 254 9.83 2.66 -8.14
C LEU A 254 10.96 2.68 -7.13
N PHE A 255 10.59 2.83 -5.87
CA PHE A 255 11.50 2.69 -4.75
C PHE A 255 11.04 1.50 -3.90
N ALA A 256 12.00 0.70 -3.49
CA ALA A 256 11.83 -0.26 -2.43
C ALA A 256 12.51 0.24 -1.16
N ASN A 257 11.87 0.06 0.00
CA ASN A 257 12.33 0.58 1.29
C ASN A 257 12.61 2.10 1.28
N ALA A 258 11.75 2.90 0.66
CA ALA A 258 11.99 4.32 0.44
C ALA A 258 12.20 5.11 1.75
N GLY A 259 13.24 5.93 1.77
CA GLY A 259 13.70 6.70 2.93
C GLY A 259 14.44 5.86 3.98
N GLY A 260 14.61 4.56 3.75
CA GLY A 260 15.33 3.64 4.63
C GLY A 260 16.79 3.40 4.22
N PRO A 261 17.58 2.74 5.07
CA PRO A 261 18.98 2.42 4.77
C PRO A 261 19.17 1.37 3.67
N LEU A 262 18.10 0.62 3.32
CA LEU A 262 18.09 -0.40 2.28
C LEU A 262 17.31 0.06 1.04
N GLU A 263 17.25 1.38 0.81
CA GLU A 263 16.54 1.94 -0.34
C GLU A 263 17.13 1.41 -1.65
N VAL A 264 16.25 0.92 -2.53
CA VAL A 264 16.61 0.50 -3.90
C VAL A 264 15.77 1.30 -4.89
N VAL A 265 16.45 1.96 -5.83
CA VAL A 265 15.84 2.78 -6.87
C VAL A 265 15.77 1.99 -8.17
N MET A 266 14.57 1.82 -8.70
CA MET A 266 14.30 1.12 -9.96
C MET A 266 13.67 2.11 -10.93
N ALA A 267 14.47 2.68 -11.84
CA ALA A 267 13.98 3.58 -12.88
C ALA A 267 13.30 2.80 -14.00
N TYR A 268 12.22 3.34 -14.56
CA TYR A 268 11.62 2.82 -15.79
C TYR A 268 12.55 3.12 -16.98
N ASP A 269 12.70 2.15 -17.88
CA ASP A 269 13.69 2.21 -18.98
C ASP A 269 13.44 3.32 -20.02
N ARG A 270 12.27 3.98 -20.00
CA ARG A 270 11.90 5.02 -20.97
C ARG A 270 11.10 6.15 -20.35
N GLU A 271 11.21 7.32 -20.96
CA GLU A 271 10.27 8.42 -20.79
C GLU A 271 9.00 8.21 -21.59
N VAL A 272 7.88 8.68 -21.04
CA VAL A 272 6.60 8.72 -21.73
C VAL A 272 6.34 10.16 -22.18
N THR A 273 6.12 10.36 -23.48
CA THR A 273 5.69 11.65 -24.03
C THR A 273 4.18 11.74 -24.01
N LEU A 274 3.66 12.82 -23.45
CA LEU A 274 2.25 13.11 -23.31
C LEU A 274 1.83 14.25 -24.24
N SER A 275 0.57 14.21 -24.67
CA SER A 275 -0.09 15.28 -25.42
C SER A 275 -1.31 15.80 -24.67
N ASP A 276 -2.04 16.71 -25.28
CA ASP A 276 -3.28 17.28 -24.78
C ASP A 276 -4.49 16.32 -24.82
N ARG A 277 -4.28 15.03 -25.10
CA ARG A 277 -5.32 14.00 -25.09
C ARG A 277 -5.03 13.01 -23.98
N TRP A 278 -6.10 12.46 -23.38
CA TRP A 278 -5.95 11.36 -22.44
C TRP A 278 -5.29 10.16 -23.12
N GLN A 279 -4.16 9.75 -22.56
CA GLN A 279 -3.38 8.61 -23.01
C GLN A 279 -3.32 7.59 -21.89
N LYS A 280 -3.54 6.32 -22.25
CA LYS A 280 -3.35 5.19 -21.35
C LYS A 280 -1.85 4.86 -21.31
N VAL A 281 -1.27 4.88 -20.12
CA VAL A 281 0.15 4.60 -19.88
C VAL A 281 0.27 3.32 -19.09
N ASP A 282 0.79 2.28 -19.74
CA ASP A 282 1.03 0.97 -19.14
C ASP A 282 2.53 0.79 -18.84
N LEU A 283 2.83 0.51 -17.57
CA LEU A 283 4.18 0.39 -17.02
C LEU A 283 4.41 -1.05 -16.58
N ALA A 284 5.08 -1.86 -17.40
CA ALA A 284 5.40 -3.23 -17.03
C ALA A 284 6.53 -3.27 -15.97
N PHE A 285 6.35 -4.02 -14.88
CA PHE A 285 7.36 -4.12 -13.82
C PHE A 285 8.70 -4.67 -14.33
N GLY A 286 8.67 -5.57 -15.32
CA GLY A 286 9.88 -6.11 -15.96
C GLY A 286 10.70 -5.10 -16.77
N ARG A 287 10.20 -3.88 -16.96
CA ARG A 287 10.91 -2.77 -17.65
C ARG A 287 11.49 -1.73 -16.69
N PHE A 288 11.24 -1.86 -15.39
CA PHE A 288 12.00 -1.15 -14.40
C PHE A 288 13.35 -1.84 -14.17
N GLY A 289 14.31 -1.10 -13.62
CA GLY A 289 15.57 -1.67 -13.13
C GLY A 289 15.34 -2.87 -12.20
N LYS A 290 16.28 -3.81 -12.15
CA LYS A 290 16.18 -4.98 -11.27
C LYS A 290 16.14 -4.55 -9.80
N GLY A 291 15.19 -5.09 -9.05
CA GLY A 291 15.11 -4.89 -7.61
C GLY A 291 13.99 -5.71 -6.95
N PRO A 292 13.84 -5.61 -5.62
CA PRO A 292 12.91 -6.43 -4.87
C PRO A 292 11.49 -5.86 -4.93
N LEU A 293 10.68 -6.31 -5.91
CA LEU A 293 9.30 -5.82 -6.07
C LEU A 293 8.43 -6.01 -4.82
N ALA A 294 8.71 -7.01 -3.99
CA ALA A 294 8.00 -7.25 -2.73
C ALA A 294 8.16 -6.11 -1.71
N GLU A 295 9.26 -5.35 -1.81
CA GLU A 295 9.63 -4.29 -0.88
C GLU A 295 9.27 -2.90 -1.43
N VAL A 296 8.62 -2.81 -2.60
CA VAL A 296 8.20 -1.54 -3.20
C VAL A 296 7.20 -0.83 -2.28
N ASP A 297 7.47 0.43 -1.97
CA ASP A 297 6.64 1.23 -1.07
C ASP A 297 6.41 2.67 -1.56
N LEU A 298 7.03 3.05 -2.68
CA LEU A 298 6.84 4.35 -3.28
C LEU A 298 6.97 4.28 -4.82
N LEU A 299 6.04 4.92 -5.51
CA LEU A 299 6.14 5.27 -6.93
C LEU A 299 6.37 6.77 -7.05
N ALA A 300 7.42 7.20 -7.74
CA ALA A 300 7.66 8.59 -8.10
C ALA A 300 7.50 8.82 -9.61
N LEU A 301 6.97 10.00 -9.94
CA LEU A 301 6.80 10.49 -11.29
C LEU A 301 7.51 11.84 -11.39
N GLU A 302 8.39 11.99 -12.38
CA GLU A 302 9.07 13.24 -12.69
C GLU A 302 8.50 13.81 -13.99
N PHE A 303 7.84 14.97 -13.90
CA PHE A 303 7.23 15.68 -15.01
C PHE A 303 8.18 16.76 -15.55
N SER A 304 8.29 16.87 -16.87
CA SER A 304 9.08 17.91 -17.52
C SER A 304 8.45 18.39 -18.82
N ALA A 305 8.70 19.65 -19.18
CA ALA A 305 8.26 20.24 -20.44
C ALA A 305 9.21 21.35 -20.89
N ASP A 306 9.14 21.73 -22.16
CA ASP A 306 9.99 22.79 -22.73
C ASP A 306 9.51 24.21 -22.32
N GLY A 307 8.48 24.31 -21.48
CA GLY A 307 7.89 25.53 -20.97
C GLY A 307 6.88 25.24 -19.85
N ALA A 308 6.22 26.27 -19.35
CA ALA A 308 5.18 26.12 -18.32
C ALA A 308 4.08 25.16 -18.81
N ARG A 309 3.73 24.17 -18.00
CA ARG A 309 2.83 23.09 -18.41
C ARG A 309 2.07 22.50 -17.23
N GLU A 310 0.78 22.25 -17.42
CA GLU A 310 -0.03 21.47 -16.50
C GLU A 310 -0.24 20.05 -17.05
N PHE A 311 -0.04 19.08 -16.18
CA PHE A 311 -0.28 17.66 -16.40
C PHE A 311 -1.46 17.22 -15.54
N LEU A 312 -2.27 16.33 -16.11
CA LEU A 312 -3.38 15.68 -15.42
C LEU A 312 -3.15 14.18 -15.41
N MET A 313 -3.46 13.54 -14.29
CA MET A 313 -3.32 12.10 -14.11
C MET A 313 -4.51 11.54 -13.34
N ASP A 314 -4.97 10.36 -13.74
CA ASP A 314 -6.14 9.71 -13.18
C ASP A 314 -6.03 8.18 -13.31
N GLU A 315 -6.89 7.45 -12.61
CA GLU A 315 -7.11 6.01 -12.79
C GLU A 315 -5.84 5.15 -12.66
N LEU A 316 -5.14 5.25 -11.53
CA LEU A 316 -4.01 4.38 -11.19
C LEU A 316 -4.50 2.99 -10.79
N GLN A 317 -4.02 1.97 -11.48
CA GLN A 317 -4.44 0.58 -11.32
C GLN A 317 -3.27 -0.40 -11.46
N LEU A 318 -3.40 -1.59 -10.90
CA LEU A 318 -2.50 -2.72 -11.15
C LEU A 318 -2.86 -3.44 -12.45
N LEU A 319 -1.84 -3.86 -13.20
CA LEU A 319 -1.98 -4.78 -14.33
C LEU A 319 -1.67 -6.20 -13.86
N GLY A 320 -2.37 -7.20 -14.40
CA GLY A 320 -2.17 -8.58 -14.00
C GLY A 320 -2.99 -9.57 -14.81
N PRO A 321 -2.97 -10.86 -14.44
CA PRO A 321 -3.64 -11.94 -15.18
C PRO A 321 -5.17 -11.93 -15.03
N TRP A 322 -5.72 -11.05 -14.20
CA TRP A 322 -7.14 -10.97 -13.93
C TRP A 322 -7.81 -10.25 -15.11
N LYS A 323 -8.65 -10.98 -15.86
CA LYS A 323 -9.40 -10.45 -17.00
C LYS A 323 -10.46 -9.45 -16.50
N LEU A 324 -10.04 -8.21 -16.32
CA LEU A 324 -10.89 -7.09 -15.92
C LEU A 324 -10.77 -6.01 -17.02
N GLU A 325 -11.22 -6.34 -18.22
CA GLU A 325 -11.56 -5.33 -19.21
C GLU A 325 -13.08 -5.28 -19.28
N VAL A 326 -13.66 -4.25 -18.68
CA VAL A 326 -14.98 -3.76 -19.08
C VAL A 326 -14.67 -2.47 -19.84
N GLU A 327 -14.95 -2.49 -21.15
CA GLU A 327 -14.80 -1.33 -22.05
C GLU A 327 -15.65 -0.14 -21.61
#